data_AF-A0A133NHM0-F1
#
_entry.id   AF-A0A133NHM0-F1
#
_cell.length_a   1.000
_cell.length_b   1.000
_cell.length_c   1.000
_cell.angle_alpha   90.00
_cell.angle_beta   90.00
_cell.angle_gamma   90.00
#
_symmetry.space_group_name_H-M   'P 1'
#
loop_
_entity.id
_entity.type
_entity.pdbx_description
1 polymer ?
#
loop_
_entity_poly.entity_id
_entity_poly.type
_entity_poly.pdbx_seq_one_letter_code
_entity_poly.pdbx_strand_id
1 'polypeptide(L)'
;ENNEILHGFAGAYYVKTELGINDKEILNAIKYHTIGAKNMTLVEKIVYIADAIEYGRNYPSVVEIREETFKNLDRGILMEIEHKEKYLKSIGKKSHPNTDKFKKEILKELNK
;
A
#
# COMPACT_ATOMS: atom_id res chain seq x y z
N GLU A 1 9.41 17.02 5.05
CA GLU A 1 8.08 16.81 4.45
C GLU A 1 7.88 15.50 3.67
N ASN A 2 8.82 14.53 3.69
CA ASN A 2 8.66 13.22 3.00
C ASN A 2 8.81 12.01 3.95
N ASN A 3 8.69 12.20 5.26
CA ASN A 3 8.93 11.13 6.25
C ASN A 3 8.04 9.91 6.01
N GLU A 4 6.76 10.15 5.66
CA GLU A 4 5.76 9.11 5.36
C GLU A 4 6.10 8.21 4.16
N ILE A 5 7.02 8.63 3.29
CA ILE A 5 7.51 7.80 2.19
C ILE A 5 8.82 7.13 2.58
N LEU A 6 9.72 7.89 3.22
CA LEU A 6 11.07 7.45 3.53
C LEU A 6 11.11 6.31 4.54
N HIS A 7 10.14 6.22 5.47
CA HIS A 7 10.18 5.18 6.51
C HIS A 7 10.03 3.77 5.95
N GLY A 8 9.34 3.57 4.83
CA GLY A 8 9.29 2.26 4.16
C GLY A 8 10.68 1.84 3.68
N PHE A 9 11.40 2.73 2.99
CA PHE A 9 12.74 2.45 2.47
C PHE A 9 13.79 2.31 3.59
N ALA A 10 13.77 3.23 4.55
CA ALA A 10 14.67 3.21 5.70
C ALA A 10 14.40 1.99 6.60
N GLY A 11 13.13 1.66 6.84
CA GLY A 11 12.73 0.50 7.63
C GLY A 11 13.17 -0.81 6.99
N ALA A 12 13.02 -0.96 5.68
CA ALA A 12 13.53 -2.15 4.97
C ALA A 12 15.06 -2.26 5.07
N TYR A 13 15.79 -1.13 4.99
CA TYR A 13 17.24 -1.14 5.18
C TYR A 13 17.62 -1.53 6.61
N TYR A 14 17.00 -0.91 7.62
CA TYR A 14 17.23 -1.21 9.03
C TYR A 14 16.95 -2.68 9.38
N VAL A 15 15.80 -3.21 8.95
CA VAL A 15 15.42 -4.60 9.20
C VAL A 15 16.43 -5.57 8.56
N LYS A 16 17.01 -5.20 7.42
CA LYS A 16 18.07 -5.98 6.80
C LYS A 16 19.39 -5.90 7.59
N THR A 17 19.85 -4.71 7.95
CA THR A 17 21.18 -4.52 8.54
C THR A 17 21.23 -4.84 10.03
N GLU A 18 20.22 -4.42 10.78
CA GLU A 18 20.22 -4.52 12.25
C GLU A 18 19.54 -5.79 12.74
N LEU A 19 18.53 -6.30 12.03
CA LEU A 19 17.79 -7.51 12.43
C LEU A 19 18.17 -8.76 11.63
N GLY A 20 19.07 -8.63 10.65
CA GLY A 20 19.60 -9.75 9.86
C GLY A 20 18.58 -10.42 8.93
N ILE A 21 17.44 -9.79 8.66
CA ILE A 21 16.41 -10.34 7.77
C ILE A 21 16.82 -10.12 6.31
N ASN A 22 17.03 -11.21 5.57
CA ASN A 22 17.47 -11.17 4.17
C ASN A 22 16.41 -11.63 3.16
N ASP A 23 15.23 -12.01 3.64
CA ASP A 23 14.13 -12.42 2.76
C ASP A 23 13.64 -11.24 1.92
N LYS A 24 13.72 -11.37 0.59
CA LYS A 24 13.43 -10.29 -0.34
C LYS A 24 11.94 -9.92 -0.36
N GLU A 25 11.05 -10.88 -0.17
CA GLU A 25 9.60 -10.64 -0.16
C GLU A 25 9.21 -9.83 1.09
N ILE A 26 9.75 -10.21 2.26
CA ILE A 26 9.56 -9.45 3.51
C ILE A 26 10.11 -8.02 3.36
N LEU A 27 11.35 -7.88 2.86
CA LEU A 27 11.98 -6.58 2.71
C LEU A 27 11.24 -5.67 1.73
N ASN A 28 10.73 -6.23 0.62
CA ASN A 28 9.93 -5.48 -0.33
C ASN A 28 8.57 -5.07 0.24
N ALA A 29 7.91 -5.95 1.00
CA ALA A 29 6.65 -5.63 1.65
C ALA A 29 6.79 -4.42 2.57
N ILE A 30 7.87 -4.37 3.37
CA ILE A 30 8.21 -3.21 4.20
C ILE A 30 8.54 -2.00 3.31
N LYS A 31 9.35 -2.17 2.27
CA LYS A 31 9.82 -1.07 1.43
C LYS A 31 8.68 -0.34 0.72
N TYR A 32 7.68 -1.07 0.23
CA TYR A 32 6.64 -0.55 -0.65
C TYR A 32 5.26 -0.41 0.01
N HIS A 33 5.09 -0.73 1.30
CA HIS A 33 3.77 -0.64 1.97
C HIS A 33 3.10 0.75 1.89
N THR A 34 3.87 1.83 1.76
CA THR A 34 3.31 3.20 1.76
C THR A 34 2.84 3.67 0.38
N ILE A 35 3.56 3.28 -0.67
CA ILE A 35 3.42 3.82 -2.03
C ILE A 35 3.01 2.77 -3.06
N GLY A 36 3.03 1.49 -2.69
CA GLY A 36 2.89 0.37 -3.60
C GLY A 36 4.04 0.25 -4.59
N ALA A 37 3.95 -0.76 -5.45
CA ALA A 37 4.85 -0.98 -6.56
C ALA A 37 4.13 -1.73 -7.69
N LYS A 38 4.71 -1.74 -8.88
CA LYS A 38 4.24 -2.61 -9.96
C LYS A 38 4.61 -4.07 -9.62
N ASN A 39 3.75 -5.02 -9.97
CA ASN A 39 3.98 -6.46 -9.80
C ASN A 39 4.21 -6.87 -8.34
N MET A 40 3.45 -6.28 -7.41
CA MET A 40 3.56 -6.67 -6.01
C MET A 40 3.14 -8.12 -5.82
N THR A 41 3.89 -8.85 -4.99
CA THR A 41 3.49 -10.22 -4.62
C THR A 41 2.23 -10.19 -3.74
N LEU A 42 1.64 -11.36 -3.51
CA LEU A 42 0.49 -11.49 -2.61
C LEU A 42 0.81 -10.95 -1.20
N VAL A 43 1.98 -11.30 -0.64
CA VAL A 43 2.41 -10.84 0.69
C VAL A 43 2.58 -9.32 0.70
N GLU A 44 3.21 -8.76 -0.32
CA GLU A 44 3.40 -7.32 -0.45
C GLU A 44 2.05 -6.58 -0.51
N LYS A 45 1.08 -7.10 -1.29
CA LYS A 45 -0.29 -6.55 -1.37
C LYS A 45 -1.02 -6.63 -0.03
N ILE A 46 -0.90 -7.76 0.68
CA ILE A 46 -1.51 -7.95 2.01
C ILE A 46 -0.94 -6.95 3.01
N VAL A 47 0.38 -6.76 3.06
CA VAL A 47 1.00 -5.79 3.98
C VAL A 47 0.59 -4.36 3.65
N TYR A 48 0.52 -4.00 2.36
CA TYR A 48 0.04 -2.69 1.92
C TYR A 48 -1.38 -2.40 2.41
N ILE A 49 -2.34 -3.31 2.16
CA ILE A 49 -3.73 -3.06 2.54
C ILE A 49 -3.94 -3.19 4.04
N ALA A 50 -3.23 -4.09 4.72
CA ALA A 50 -3.36 -4.29 6.16
C ALA A 50 -3.04 -3.02 6.96
N ASP A 51 -2.00 -2.26 6.58
CA ASP A 51 -1.69 -0.98 7.23
C ASP A 51 -2.84 0.05 7.12
N ALA A 52 -3.58 0.01 6.01
CA ALA A 52 -4.73 0.86 5.79
C ALA A 52 -5.98 0.36 6.55
N ILE A 53 -6.27 -0.94 6.57
CA ILE A 53 -7.57 -1.45 7.04
C ILE A 53 -7.56 -2.11 8.42
N GLU A 54 -6.43 -2.14 9.13
CA GLU A 54 -6.35 -2.77 10.45
C GLU A 54 -7.45 -2.25 11.41
N TYR A 55 -7.89 -3.08 12.35
CA TYR A 55 -9.13 -2.84 13.11
C TYR A 55 -9.12 -1.57 13.98
N GLY A 56 -7.94 -1.06 14.35
CA GLY A 56 -7.74 0.21 15.05
C GLY A 56 -7.88 1.46 14.16
N ARG A 57 -7.88 1.32 12.83
CA ARG A 57 -8.04 2.45 11.91
C ARG A 57 -9.48 2.96 11.89
N ASN A 58 -9.62 4.27 12.00
CA ASN A 58 -10.89 4.99 11.95
C ASN A 58 -10.77 6.21 11.03
N TYR A 59 -11.16 6.05 9.76
CA TYR A 59 -11.21 7.12 8.76
C TYR A 59 -12.38 6.90 7.80
N PRO A 60 -12.81 7.93 7.04
CA PRO A 60 -13.95 7.79 6.14
C PRO A 60 -13.75 6.63 5.15
N SER A 61 -14.77 5.81 4.95
CA SER A 61 -14.76 4.63 4.07
C SER A 61 -13.90 3.43 4.52
N VAL A 62 -13.20 3.46 5.67
CA VAL A 62 -12.39 2.30 6.12
C VAL A 62 -13.22 1.02 6.25
N VAL A 63 -14.47 1.11 6.71
CA VAL A 63 -15.36 -0.05 6.87
C VAL A 63 -15.69 -0.66 5.51
N GLU A 64 -16.06 0.17 4.54
CA GLU A 64 -16.41 -0.25 3.18
C GLU A 64 -15.19 -0.88 2.47
N ILE A 65 -14.02 -0.24 2.60
CA ILE A 65 -12.76 -0.73 2.05
C ILE A 65 -12.43 -2.09 2.67
N ARG A 66 -12.52 -2.20 4.00
CA ARG A 66 -12.25 -3.46 4.72
C ARG A 66 -13.17 -4.59 4.26
N GLU A 67 -14.48 -4.34 4.18
CA GLU A 67 -15.45 -5.33 3.70
C GLU A 67 -15.15 -5.79 2.27
N GLU A 68 -14.80 -4.86 1.38
CA GLU A 68 -14.44 -5.22 0.00
C GLU A 68 -13.12 -5.98 -0.05
N THR A 69 -12.09 -5.58 0.72
CA THR A 69 -10.81 -6.30 0.78
C THR A 69 -10.98 -7.77 1.16
N PHE A 70 -11.89 -8.07 2.11
CA PHE A 70 -12.16 -9.45 2.52
C PHE A 70 -12.91 -10.26 1.45
N LYS A 71 -13.64 -9.62 0.53
CA LYS A 71 -14.30 -10.28 -0.61
C LYS A 71 -13.34 -10.42 -1.81
N ASN A 72 -12.57 -9.38 -2.07
CA ASN A 72 -11.62 -9.29 -3.17
C ASN A 72 -10.49 -8.31 -2.80
N LEU A 73 -9.29 -8.87 -2.60
CA LEU A 73 -8.09 -8.12 -2.21
C LEU A 73 -7.80 -6.95 -3.16
N ASP A 74 -7.81 -7.19 -4.47
CA ASP A 74 -7.42 -6.20 -5.48
C ASP A 74 -8.46 -5.07 -5.59
N ARG A 75 -9.76 -5.37 -5.41
CA ARG A 75 -10.81 -4.33 -5.35
C ARG A 75 -10.68 -3.46 -4.11
N GLY A 76 -10.42 -4.06 -2.95
CA GLY A 76 -10.15 -3.32 -1.71
C GLY A 76 -8.92 -2.40 -1.85
N ILE A 77 -7.84 -2.91 -2.45
CA ILE A 77 -6.65 -2.09 -2.75
C ILE A 77 -6.98 -0.93 -3.68
N LEU A 78 -7.77 -1.15 -4.74
CA LEU A 78 -8.19 -0.08 -5.63
C LEU A 78 -8.97 1.01 -4.89
N MET A 79 -9.92 0.62 -4.04
CA MET A 79 -10.70 1.57 -3.24
C MET A 79 -9.81 2.40 -2.30
N GLU A 80 -8.83 1.77 -1.64
CA GLU A 80 -7.88 2.47 -0.78
C GLU A 80 -7.01 3.47 -1.56
N ILE A 81 -6.50 3.07 -2.73
CA ILE A 81 -5.74 3.97 -3.61
C ILE A 81 -6.58 5.19 -4.00
N GLU A 82 -7.83 4.98 -4.40
CA GLU A 82 -8.75 6.06 -4.80
C GLU A 82 -9.13 6.98 -3.64
N HIS A 83 -9.35 6.40 -2.45
CA HIS A 83 -9.55 7.15 -1.21
C HIS A 83 -8.35 8.07 -0.93
N LYS A 84 -7.14 7.51 -0.95
CA LYS A 84 -5.89 8.25 -0.69
C LYS A 84 -5.63 9.33 -1.73
N GLU A 85 -5.84 9.06 -3.01
CA GLU A 85 -5.71 10.05 -4.09
C GLU A 85 -6.70 11.22 -3.92
N LYS A 86 -7.95 10.91 -3.58
CA LYS A 86 -8.99 11.93 -3.30
C LYS A 86 -8.59 12.81 -2.11
N TYR A 87 -8.10 12.21 -1.03
CA TYR A 87 -7.61 12.94 0.14
C TYR A 87 -6.42 13.84 -0.23
N LEU A 88 -5.39 13.30 -0.87
CA LEU A 88 -4.20 14.07 -1.27
C LEU A 88 -4.58 15.25 -2.18
N LYS A 89 -5.46 15.02 -3.15
CA LYS A 89 -5.98 16.08 -4.02
C LYS A 89 -6.71 17.17 -3.22
N SER A 90 -7.49 16.80 -2.20
CA SER A 90 -8.21 17.76 -1.35
C SER A 90 -7.29 18.72 -0.57
N ILE A 91 -6.05 18.29 -0.29
CA ILE A 91 -5.02 19.10 0.38
C ILE A 91 -3.96 19.64 -0.60
N GLY A 92 -4.22 19.62 -1.90
CA GLY A 92 -3.31 20.15 -2.93
C GLY A 92 -2.04 19.33 -3.17
N LYS A 93 -1.99 18.08 -2.68
CA LYS A 93 -0.87 17.15 -2.87
C LYS A 93 -1.17 16.11 -3.96
N LYS A 94 -0.13 15.38 -4.38
CA LYS A 94 -0.23 14.29 -5.36
C LYS A 94 0.29 12.98 -4.77
N SER A 95 -0.22 11.87 -5.28
CA SER A 95 0.30 10.54 -5.01
C SER A 95 1.72 10.37 -5.57
N HIS A 96 2.46 9.41 -5.01
CA HIS A 96 3.77 9.06 -5.51
C HIS A 96 3.63 8.29 -6.85
N PRO A 97 4.55 8.44 -7.84
CA PRO A 97 4.42 7.78 -9.15
C PRO A 97 4.32 6.25 -9.12
N ASN A 98 4.83 5.60 -8.06
CA ASN A 98 4.64 4.15 -7.89
C ASN A 98 3.19 3.78 -7.59
N THR A 99 2.42 4.64 -6.92
CA THR A 99 1.00 4.42 -6.67
C THR A 99 0.23 4.38 -7.98
N ASP A 100 0.54 5.27 -8.93
CA ASP A 100 -0.09 5.25 -10.26
C ASP A 100 0.25 3.96 -11.03
N LYS A 101 1.50 3.49 -10.94
CA LYS A 101 1.93 2.23 -11.56
C LYS A 101 1.22 1.04 -10.93
N PHE A 102 1.08 1.04 -9.61
CA PHE A 102 0.41 -0.01 -8.87
C PHE A 102 -1.09 -0.05 -9.20
N LYS A 103 -1.77 1.10 -9.19
CA LYS A 103 -3.17 1.24 -9.60
C LYS A 103 -3.43 0.67 -11.00
N LYS A 104 -2.56 1.01 -11.96
CA LYS A 104 -2.66 0.48 -13.33
C LYS A 104 -2.50 -1.04 -13.40
N GLU A 105 -1.70 -1.64 -12.53
CA GLU A 105 -1.54 -3.10 -12.47
C GLU A 105 -2.77 -3.76 -11.86
N ILE A 106 -3.27 -3.25 -10.72
CA ILE A 106 -4.50 -3.71 -10.08
C ILE A 106 -5.68 -3.66 -11.05
N LEU A 107 -5.84 -2.56 -11.79
CA LEU A 107 -6.88 -2.43 -12.82
C LEU A 107 -6.75 -3.48 -13.93
N LYS A 108 -5.53 -3.88 -14.31
CA LYS A 108 -5.36 -4.96 -15.29
C LYS A 108 -5.73 -6.31 -14.71
N GLU A 109 -5.38 -6.58 -13.47
CA GLU A 109 -5.68 -7.84 -12.78
C GLU A 109 -7.19 -8.01 -12.60
N LEU A 110 -7.92 -6.94 -12.29
CA LEU A 110 -9.38 -6.95 -12.15
C LEU A 110 -10.15 -7.14 -13.48
N ASN A 111 -9.50 -6.91 -14.62
CA ASN A 111 -10.10 -7.06 -15.95
C ASN A 111 -9.76 -8.42 -16.62
N LYS A 112 -9.05 -9.31 -15.90
CA LYS A 112 -8.82 -10.69 -16.33
C LYS A 112 -9.94 -11.59 -15.85
#